data_AF-A0A3S5A5H3-F1
#
_entry.id   AF-A0A3S5A5H3-F1
#
_cell.length_a   1.000
_cell.length_b   1.000
_cell.length_c   1.000
_cell.angle_alpha   90.00
_cell.angle_beta   90.00
_cell.angle_gamma   90.00
#
_symmetry.space_group_name_H-M   'P 1'
#
loop_
_entity.id
_entity.type
_entity.pdbx_description
1 polymer ?
#
loop_
_entity_poly.entity_id
_entity_poly.type
_entity_poly.pdbx_seq_one_letter_code
_entity_poly.pdbx_strand_id
1 'polypeptide(L)'
;MALLATCAMHSSLRRLLWSNMAFWLEPTLAGLFSQHRSCREEACYALAYLFSEASLARDIHCQLNVDLEHDVAAAVVRAMETHRESFMHYYCLVGFILEGCPSFTVLECILERCPVSRCRLLHHIWPRFVYLAVKHWPLVHLQQDRGHLRRLGEALERAFLRPISRRQANIALLQLGIKYKRVSRLVTHWCSEWVDEV
;
A
#
# COMPACT_ATOMS: atom_id res chain seq x y z
N MET A 1 6.20 -9.42 18.75
CA MET A 1 6.77 -10.21 17.64
C MET A 1 6.71 -11.72 17.89
N ALA A 2 7.38 -12.26 18.92
CA ALA A 2 7.39 -13.71 19.17
C ALA A 2 5.99 -14.34 19.27
N LEU A 3 5.06 -13.68 19.98
CA LEU A 3 3.67 -14.16 20.10
C LEU A 3 2.92 -14.21 18.76
N LEU A 4 3.07 -13.20 17.90
CA LEU A 4 2.45 -13.19 16.57
C LEU A 4 3.00 -14.31 15.69
N ALA A 5 4.32 -14.55 15.75
CA ALA A 5 4.96 -15.64 15.04
C ALA A 5 4.45 -17.02 15.51
N THR A 6 4.32 -17.21 16.82
CA THR A 6 3.74 -18.45 17.37
C THR A 6 2.28 -18.63 16.94
N CYS A 7 1.49 -17.54 16.92
CA CYS A 7 0.10 -17.59 16.47
C CYS A 7 -0.03 -17.93 14.98
N ALA A 8 0.89 -17.44 14.13
CA ALA A 8 0.90 -17.76 12.71
C ALA A 8 1.02 -19.26 12.45
N MET A 9 1.89 -19.94 13.20
CA MET A 9 2.21 -21.36 13.02
C MET A 9 1.12 -22.32 13.53
N HIS A 10 0.25 -21.87 14.45
CA HIS A 10 -0.76 -22.72 15.08
C HIS A 10 -2.18 -22.20 14.84
N SER A 11 -3.00 -22.96 14.10
CA SER A 11 -4.36 -22.55 13.70
C SER A 11 -5.31 -22.28 14.88
N SER A 12 -5.14 -22.97 16.01
CA SER A 12 -5.90 -22.71 17.24
C SER A 12 -5.56 -21.35 17.84
N LEU A 13 -4.27 -21.01 17.93
CA LEU A 13 -3.79 -19.73 18.43
C LEU A 13 -4.13 -18.59 17.47
N ARG A 14 -4.09 -18.84 16.16
CA ARG A 14 -4.51 -17.86 15.16
C ARG A 14 -5.99 -17.49 15.28
N ARG A 15 -6.86 -18.46 15.54
CA ARG A 15 -8.28 -18.18 15.83
C ARG A 15 -8.45 -17.33 17.10
N LEU A 16 -7.68 -17.62 18.15
CA LEU A 16 -7.71 -16.81 19.38
C LEU A 16 -7.18 -15.40 19.15
N LEU A 17 -6.14 -15.24 18.33
CA LEU A 17 -5.59 -13.95 17.93
C LEU A 17 -6.68 -13.09 17.29
N TRP A 18 -7.39 -13.63 16.29
CA TRP A 18 -8.45 -12.89 15.59
C TRP A 18 -9.70 -12.66 16.45
N SER A 19 -10.06 -13.62 17.32
CA SER A 19 -11.19 -13.44 18.25
C SER A 19 -10.95 -12.32 19.26
N ASN A 20 -9.69 -12.01 19.56
CA ASN A 20 -9.30 -10.95 20.49
C ASN A 20 -8.66 -9.75 19.78
N MET A 21 -9.00 -9.52 18.51
CA MET A 21 -8.38 -8.49 17.66
C MET A 21 -8.38 -7.11 18.32
N ALA A 22 -9.51 -6.69 18.92
CA ALA A 22 -9.62 -5.39 19.58
C ALA A 22 -8.56 -5.17 20.68
N PHE A 23 -8.18 -6.23 21.42
CA PHE A 23 -7.26 -6.11 22.54
C PHE A 23 -5.80 -5.90 22.14
N TRP A 24 -5.40 -6.33 20.95
CA TRP A 24 -4.01 -6.21 20.51
C TRP A 24 -3.83 -5.25 19.34
N LEU A 25 -4.79 -5.19 18.41
CA LEU A 25 -4.65 -4.38 17.20
C LEU A 25 -4.74 -2.88 17.53
N GLU A 26 -5.70 -2.47 18.34
CA GLU A 26 -5.89 -1.05 18.69
C GLU A 26 -4.67 -0.49 19.44
N PRO A 27 -4.11 -1.15 20.48
CA PRO A 27 -2.85 -0.71 21.08
C PRO A 27 -1.67 -0.71 20.11
N THR A 28 -1.62 -1.68 19.18
CA THR A 28 -0.55 -1.73 18.15
C THR A 28 -0.64 -0.53 17.21
N LEU A 29 -1.85 -0.19 16.75
CA LEU A 29 -2.10 0.99 15.92
C LEU A 29 -1.82 2.30 16.68
N ALA A 30 -2.20 2.38 17.96
CA ALA A 30 -1.86 3.51 18.82
C ALA A 30 -0.33 3.66 18.97
N GLY A 31 0.40 2.54 19.01
CA GLY A 31 1.86 2.50 19.01
C GLY A 31 2.51 3.25 17.85
N LEU A 32 1.87 3.32 16.68
CA LEU A 32 2.33 4.09 15.52
C LEU A 32 2.43 5.61 15.80
N PHE A 33 1.71 6.11 16.80
CA PHE A 33 1.65 7.51 17.21
C PHE A 33 2.36 7.77 18.56
N SER A 34 3.09 6.79 19.10
CA SER A 34 3.82 6.95 20.35
C SER A 34 4.85 8.08 20.25
N GLN A 35 5.08 8.81 21.35
CA GLN A 35 6.15 9.81 21.40
C GLN A 35 7.53 9.16 21.27
N HIS A 36 7.68 7.92 21.72
CA HIS A 36 8.93 7.18 21.66
C HIS A 36 9.10 6.50 20.30
N ARG A 37 10.22 6.80 19.64
CA ARG A 37 10.56 6.24 18.32
C ARG A 37 10.60 4.72 18.31
N SER A 38 11.17 4.09 19.34
CA SER A 38 11.23 2.63 19.47
C SER A 38 9.85 1.98 19.43
N CYS A 39 8.88 2.54 20.16
CA CYS A 39 7.50 2.02 20.15
C CYS A 39 6.86 2.10 18.75
N ARG A 40 7.10 3.18 18.01
CA ARG A 40 6.58 3.33 16.64
C ARG A 40 7.20 2.32 15.68
N GLU A 41 8.50 2.08 15.81
CA GLU A 41 9.23 1.10 15.00
C GLU A 41 8.79 -0.34 15.32
N GLU A 42 8.64 -0.69 16.60
CA GLU A 42 8.11 -1.98 17.03
C GLU A 42 6.68 -2.23 16.55
N ALA A 43 5.80 -1.22 16.63
CA ALA A 43 4.46 -1.29 16.05
C ALA A 43 4.51 -1.53 14.54
N CYS A 44 5.42 -0.86 13.82
CA CYS A 44 5.62 -1.11 12.40
C CYS A 44 6.03 -2.55 12.11
N TYR A 45 6.96 -3.11 12.88
CA TYR A 45 7.42 -4.49 12.68
C TYR A 45 6.33 -5.52 12.99
N ALA A 46 5.53 -5.28 14.04
CA ALA A 46 4.40 -6.14 14.39
C ALA A 46 3.36 -6.18 13.27
N LEU A 47 2.99 -5.02 12.74
CA LEU A 47 2.06 -4.93 11.62
C LEU A 47 2.69 -5.49 10.33
N ALA A 48 3.96 -5.21 10.06
CA ALA A 48 4.63 -5.71 8.86
C ALA A 48 4.63 -7.24 8.84
N TYR A 49 4.86 -7.87 9.98
CA TYR A 49 4.79 -9.32 10.12
C TYR A 49 3.39 -9.88 9.82
N LEU A 50 2.34 -9.20 10.27
CA LEU A 50 0.95 -9.56 10.01
C LEU A 50 0.65 -9.66 8.50
N PHE A 51 1.16 -8.71 7.72
CA PHE A 51 0.97 -8.68 6.27
C PHE A 51 1.98 -9.55 5.51
N SER A 52 3.20 -9.75 6.02
CA SER A 52 4.20 -10.58 5.33
C SER A 52 3.95 -12.08 5.47
N GLU A 53 3.30 -12.51 6.54
CA GLU A 53 3.07 -13.92 6.82
C GLU A 53 1.81 -14.42 6.11
N ALA A 54 1.98 -15.32 5.14
CA ALA A 54 0.92 -15.71 4.20
C ALA A 54 -0.33 -16.28 4.87
N SER A 55 -0.18 -16.96 6.01
CA SER A 55 -1.30 -17.49 6.77
C SER A 55 -2.14 -16.39 7.44
N LEU A 56 -1.48 -15.37 7.99
CA LEU A 56 -2.14 -14.23 8.62
C LEU A 56 -2.75 -13.29 7.56
N ALA A 57 -2.00 -12.98 6.51
CA ALA A 57 -2.48 -12.15 5.40
C ALA A 57 -3.72 -12.75 4.73
N ARG A 58 -3.77 -14.08 4.58
CA ARG A 58 -4.97 -14.76 4.06
C ARG A 58 -6.16 -14.62 5.01
N ASP A 59 -5.94 -14.76 6.31
CA ASP A 59 -7.01 -14.58 7.29
C ASP A 59 -7.56 -13.15 7.26
N ILE A 60 -6.71 -12.13 7.08
CA ILE A 60 -7.13 -10.73 6.87
C ILE A 60 -8.07 -10.63 5.66
N HIS A 61 -7.65 -11.17 4.51
CA HIS A 61 -8.44 -11.12 3.29
C HIS A 61 -9.80 -11.87 3.40
N CYS A 62 -9.86 -12.90 4.24
CA CYS A 62 -11.09 -13.64 4.49
C CYS A 62 -12.03 -12.99 5.53
N GLN A 63 -11.62 -11.91 6.20
CA GLN A 63 -12.47 -11.20 7.15
C GLN A 63 -13.40 -10.22 6.43
N LEU A 64 -14.54 -10.73 5.96
CA LEU A 64 -15.51 -9.98 5.15
C LEU A 64 -16.15 -8.75 5.82
N ASN A 65 -16.03 -8.61 7.15
CA ASN A 65 -16.70 -7.56 7.91
C ASN A 65 -15.82 -6.34 8.23
N VAL A 66 -14.51 -6.41 7.95
CA VAL A 66 -13.54 -5.37 8.33
C VAL A 66 -12.53 -5.19 7.20
N ASP A 67 -12.42 -3.97 6.67
CA ASP A 67 -11.38 -3.60 5.70
C ASP A 67 -10.09 -3.24 6.43
N LEU A 68 -9.50 -4.26 7.06
CA LEU A 68 -8.38 -4.09 7.98
C LEU A 68 -7.15 -3.53 7.27
N GLU A 69 -6.88 -3.96 6.05
CA GLU A 69 -5.78 -3.44 5.24
C GLU A 69 -5.92 -1.94 4.98
N HIS A 70 -7.13 -1.45 4.69
CA HIS A 70 -7.40 -0.02 4.55
C HIS A 70 -7.20 0.73 5.86
N ASP A 71 -7.76 0.23 6.97
CA ASP A 71 -7.67 0.88 8.28
C ASP A 71 -6.21 1.02 8.75
N VAL A 72 -5.42 -0.04 8.59
CA VAL A 72 -4.00 -0.02 8.89
C VAL A 72 -3.28 0.95 7.95
N ALA A 73 -3.52 0.90 6.63
CA ALA A 73 -2.90 1.81 5.68
C ALA A 73 -3.21 3.28 6.01
N ALA A 74 -4.46 3.59 6.35
CA ALA A 74 -4.90 4.92 6.75
C ALA A 74 -4.23 5.39 8.05
N ALA A 75 -4.06 4.51 9.03
CA ALA A 75 -3.33 4.82 10.26
C ALA A 75 -1.84 5.09 9.98
N VAL A 76 -1.20 4.28 9.14
CA VAL A 76 0.22 4.43 8.79
C VAL A 76 0.47 5.70 7.98
N VAL A 77 -0.38 6.01 7.00
CA VAL A 77 -0.29 7.25 6.22
C VAL A 77 -0.42 8.46 7.14
N ARG A 78 -1.34 8.45 8.13
CA ARG A 78 -1.41 9.51 9.16
C ARG A 78 -0.12 9.59 9.96
N ALA A 79 0.41 8.47 10.44
CA ALA A 79 1.62 8.44 11.25
C ALA A 79 2.84 9.00 10.48
N MET A 80 2.95 8.76 9.17
CA MET A 80 3.98 9.34 8.30
C MET A 80 3.92 10.88 8.22
N GLU A 81 2.75 11.48 8.41
CA GLU A 81 2.60 12.94 8.43
C GLU A 81 3.13 13.55 9.72
N THR A 82 2.93 12.83 10.83
CA THR A 82 3.26 13.28 12.18
C THR A 82 4.71 12.99 12.56
N HIS A 83 5.23 11.80 12.22
CA HIS A 83 6.52 11.29 12.71
C HIS A 83 7.50 10.99 11.56
N ARG A 84 8.13 12.03 11.02
CA ARG A 84 9.03 11.92 9.86
C ARG A 84 10.31 11.13 10.16
N GLU A 85 10.75 11.11 11.40
CA GLU A 85 11.91 10.35 11.87
C GLU A 85 11.73 8.82 11.74
N SER A 86 10.48 8.35 11.73
CA SER A 86 10.13 6.93 11.55
C SER A 86 9.65 6.63 10.12
N PHE A 87 9.77 7.58 9.19
CA PHE A 87 9.20 7.50 7.85
C PHE A 87 9.56 6.22 7.09
N MET A 88 10.82 5.78 7.16
CA MET A 88 11.27 4.59 6.44
C MET A 88 10.59 3.32 6.96
N HIS A 89 10.31 3.22 8.26
CA HIS A 89 9.61 2.09 8.85
C HIS A 89 8.16 2.03 8.39
N TYR A 90 7.47 3.18 8.38
CA TYR A 90 6.13 3.27 7.81
C TYR A 90 6.12 2.95 6.30
N TYR A 91 7.12 3.42 5.56
CA TYR A 91 7.22 3.20 4.13
C TYR A 91 7.35 1.70 3.82
N CYS A 92 8.21 1.01 4.56
CA CYS A 92 8.33 -0.45 4.48
C CYS A 92 7.01 -1.15 4.85
N LEU A 93 6.33 -0.70 5.91
CA LEU A 93 5.04 -1.27 6.30
C LEU A 93 3.99 -1.15 5.20
N VAL A 94 3.85 0.01 4.55
CA VAL A 94 2.95 0.15 3.39
C VAL A 94 3.34 -0.80 2.26
N GLY A 95 4.65 -1.00 2.03
CA GLY A 95 5.15 -2.02 1.10
C GLY A 95 4.67 -3.43 1.44
N PHE A 96 4.78 -3.84 2.71
CA PHE A 96 4.30 -5.14 3.18
C PHE A 96 2.78 -5.28 3.08
N ILE A 97 2.01 -4.22 3.37
CA ILE A 97 0.55 -4.23 3.19
C ILE A 97 0.21 -4.49 1.71
N LEU A 98 0.85 -3.75 0.79
CA LEU A 98 0.61 -3.89 -0.65
C LEU A 98 1.00 -5.28 -1.15
N GLU A 99 2.11 -5.84 -0.70
CA GLU A 99 2.57 -7.17 -1.12
C GLU A 99 1.70 -8.29 -0.55
N GLY A 100 1.43 -8.23 0.75
CA GLY A 100 0.75 -9.27 1.51
C GLY A 100 -0.75 -9.32 1.30
N CYS A 101 -1.39 -8.17 1.14
CA CYS A 101 -2.83 -8.03 0.96
C CYS A 101 -3.14 -7.12 -0.24
N PRO A 102 -3.08 -7.65 -1.48
CA PRO A 102 -3.40 -6.88 -2.69
C PRO A 102 -4.86 -6.42 -2.71
N SER A 103 -5.12 -5.21 -2.21
CA SER A 103 -6.47 -4.63 -2.15
C SER A 103 -6.51 -3.22 -2.73
N PHE A 104 -7.47 -2.95 -3.61
CA PHE A 104 -7.61 -1.62 -4.20
C PHE A 104 -7.95 -0.55 -3.16
N THR A 105 -8.59 -0.91 -2.04
CA THR A 105 -8.95 0.03 -0.96
C THR A 105 -7.71 0.64 -0.30
N VAL A 106 -6.60 -0.11 -0.23
CA VAL A 106 -5.29 0.40 0.21
C VAL A 106 -4.75 1.44 -0.78
N LEU A 107 -4.83 1.16 -2.09
CA LEU A 107 -4.42 2.12 -3.11
C LEU A 107 -5.30 3.36 -3.08
N GLU A 108 -6.61 3.21 -2.92
CA GLU A 108 -7.55 4.32 -2.82
C GLU A 108 -7.19 5.23 -1.63
N CYS A 109 -6.94 4.66 -0.45
CA CYS A 109 -6.43 5.42 0.70
C CYS A 109 -5.15 6.21 0.35
N ILE A 110 -4.20 5.59 -0.34
CA ILE A 110 -2.96 6.26 -0.77
C ILE A 110 -3.25 7.39 -1.75
N LEU A 111 -4.13 7.17 -2.74
CA LEU A 111 -4.50 8.16 -3.76
C LEU A 111 -5.25 9.37 -3.17
N GLU A 112 -6.06 9.15 -2.15
CA GLU A 112 -6.84 10.22 -1.51
C GLU A 112 -6.00 11.04 -0.55
N ARG A 113 -5.17 10.38 0.27
CA ARG A 113 -4.49 11.03 1.39
C ARG A 113 -3.10 11.56 1.05
N CYS A 114 -2.30 10.79 0.31
CA CYS A 114 -0.90 11.15 0.10
C CYS A 114 -0.71 12.40 -0.77
N PRO A 115 -1.49 12.67 -1.85
CA PRO A 115 -1.30 13.86 -2.68
C PRO A 115 -1.64 15.19 -2.02
N VAL A 116 -2.44 15.14 -0.93
CA VAL A 116 -2.84 16.31 -0.13
C VAL A 116 -2.07 16.40 1.20
N SER A 117 -1.16 15.46 1.44
CA SER A 117 -0.40 15.37 2.69
C SER A 117 0.43 16.62 2.99
N ARG A 118 0.70 16.91 4.26
CA ARG A 118 1.70 17.95 4.62
C ARG A 118 3.13 17.42 4.56
N CYS A 119 3.33 16.13 4.34
CA CYS A 119 4.64 15.50 4.28
C CYS A 119 5.18 15.52 2.84
N ARG A 120 6.25 16.30 2.62
CA ARG A 120 6.92 16.39 1.31
C ARG A 120 7.45 15.03 0.81
N LEU A 121 7.90 14.16 1.71
CA LEU A 121 8.35 12.82 1.36
C LEU A 121 7.19 11.97 0.82
N LEU A 122 6.02 12.03 1.47
CA LEU A 122 4.79 11.38 0.97
C LEU A 122 4.41 11.91 -0.41
N HIS A 123 4.41 13.24 -0.60
CA HIS A 123 4.13 13.86 -1.91
C HIS A 123 5.03 13.32 -3.02
N HIS A 124 6.33 13.19 -2.75
CA HIS A 124 7.29 12.66 -3.70
C HIS A 124 7.07 11.16 -3.97
N ILE A 125 6.86 10.35 -2.92
CA ILE A 125 7.02 8.89 -3.01
C ILE A 125 5.73 8.12 -3.27
N TRP A 126 4.54 8.67 -2.97
CA TRP A 126 3.30 7.89 -3.10
C TRP A 126 3.06 7.27 -4.48
N PRO A 127 3.47 7.86 -5.63
CA PRO A 127 3.31 7.19 -6.93
C PRO A 127 4.10 5.88 -7.01
N ARG A 128 5.16 5.74 -6.20
CA ARG A 128 5.95 4.51 -6.11
C ARG A 128 5.17 3.37 -5.47
N PHE A 129 4.25 3.64 -4.55
CA PHE A 129 3.36 2.61 -4.03
C PHE A 129 2.44 2.06 -5.12
N VAL A 130 1.90 2.95 -5.97
CA VAL A 130 1.13 2.54 -7.16
C VAL A 130 2.00 1.72 -8.10
N TYR A 131 3.24 2.15 -8.38
CA TYR A 131 4.18 1.36 -9.17
C TYR A 131 4.39 -0.06 -8.62
N LEU A 132 4.58 -0.19 -7.29
CA LEU A 132 4.79 -1.50 -6.66
C LEU A 132 3.57 -2.40 -6.82
N ALA A 133 2.37 -1.88 -6.54
CA ALA A 133 1.13 -2.62 -6.74
C ALA A 133 0.95 -3.05 -8.21
N VAL A 134 1.08 -2.10 -9.14
CA VAL A 134 0.95 -2.39 -10.57
C VAL A 134 2.00 -3.42 -10.99
N LYS A 135 3.25 -3.32 -10.54
CA LYS A 135 4.30 -4.27 -10.92
C LYS A 135 4.05 -5.68 -10.40
N HIS A 136 3.74 -5.81 -9.11
CA HIS A 136 3.77 -7.10 -8.41
C HIS A 136 2.41 -7.80 -8.31
N TRP A 137 1.29 -7.08 -8.39
CA TRP A 137 -0.03 -7.71 -8.25
C TRP A 137 -0.42 -8.52 -9.49
N PRO A 138 -1.11 -9.66 -9.35
CA PRO A 138 -1.70 -10.35 -10.49
C PRO A 138 -2.68 -9.45 -11.26
N LEU A 139 -2.73 -9.60 -12.59
CA LEU A 139 -3.56 -8.76 -13.48
C LEU A 139 -5.02 -8.65 -13.04
N VAL A 140 -5.56 -9.74 -12.51
CA VAL A 140 -6.96 -9.85 -12.07
C VAL A 140 -7.34 -8.81 -11.03
N HIS A 141 -6.44 -8.39 -10.14
CA HIS A 141 -6.77 -7.48 -9.02
C HIS A 141 -7.11 -6.06 -9.48
N LEU A 142 -6.55 -5.60 -10.61
CA LEU A 142 -6.83 -4.26 -11.15
C LEU A 142 -7.71 -4.30 -12.41
N GLN A 143 -7.85 -5.45 -13.06
CA GLN A 143 -8.70 -5.59 -14.25
C GLN A 143 -10.18 -5.84 -13.93
N GLN A 144 -10.49 -6.33 -12.73
CA GLN A 144 -11.87 -6.58 -12.29
C GLN A 144 -12.78 -5.35 -12.43
N ASP A 145 -12.24 -4.15 -12.18
CA ASP A 145 -12.96 -2.89 -12.41
C ASP A 145 -12.13 -1.95 -13.32
N ARG A 146 -12.69 -1.63 -14.49
CA ARG A 146 -12.10 -0.65 -15.42
C ARG A 146 -11.99 0.75 -14.80
N GLY A 147 -12.83 1.07 -13.80
CA GLY A 147 -12.78 2.29 -13.02
C GLY A 147 -11.49 2.43 -12.22
N HIS A 148 -10.99 1.34 -11.62
CA HIS A 148 -9.76 1.34 -10.82
C HIS A 148 -8.53 1.78 -11.63
N LEU A 149 -8.33 1.19 -12.81
CA LEU A 149 -7.21 1.55 -13.70
C LEU A 149 -7.29 3.00 -14.18
N ARG A 150 -8.50 3.49 -14.49
CA ARG A 150 -8.72 4.87 -14.90
C ARG A 150 -8.37 5.85 -13.77
N ARG A 151 -8.85 5.59 -12.55
CA ARG A 151 -8.54 6.40 -11.36
C ARG A 151 -7.04 6.48 -11.09
N LEU A 152 -6.35 5.34 -11.17
CA LEU A 152 -4.89 5.29 -11.02
C LEU A 152 -4.18 6.14 -12.09
N GLY A 153 -4.57 6.00 -13.35
CA GLY A 153 -4.03 6.79 -14.46
C GLY A 153 -4.20 8.30 -14.25
N GLU A 154 -5.43 8.75 -13.98
CA GLU A 154 -5.74 10.17 -13.77
C GLU A 154 -5.01 10.76 -12.56
N ALA A 155 -4.85 9.99 -11.47
CA ALA A 155 -4.09 10.42 -10.31
C ALA A 155 -2.59 10.55 -10.62
N LEU A 156 -2.03 9.59 -11.33
CA LEU A 156 -0.62 9.60 -11.73
C LEU A 156 -0.31 10.69 -12.76
N GLU A 157 -1.20 10.98 -13.71
CA GLU A 157 -1.06 12.08 -14.66
C GLU A 157 -1.02 13.43 -13.94
N ARG A 158 -1.90 13.65 -12.96
CA ARG A 158 -1.85 14.84 -12.09
C ARG A 158 -0.53 14.91 -11.29
N ALA A 159 -0.05 13.77 -10.81
CA ALA A 159 1.23 13.67 -10.10
C ALA A 159 2.43 13.96 -11.01
N PHE A 160 2.36 13.58 -12.28
CA PHE A 160 3.41 13.80 -13.28
C PHE A 160 3.63 15.29 -13.58
N LEU A 161 2.54 16.07 -13.60
CA LEU A 161 2.60 17.52 -13.78
C LEU A 161 3.32 18.23 -12.64
N ARG A 162 3.31 17.67 -11.42
CA ARG A 162 3.98 18.25 -10.25
C ARG A 162 5.48 17.89 -10.23
N PRO A 163 6.41 18.86 -10.14
CA PRO A 163 7.85 18.58 -10.15
C PRO A 163 8.31 17.60 -9.07
N ILE A 164 7.74 17.68 -7.87
CA ILE A 164 8.12 16.86 -6.72
C ILE A 164 7.83 15.37 -6.91
N SER A 165 6.76 15.01 -7.62
CA SER A 165 6.34 13.61 -7.82
C SER A 165 6.61 13.09 -9.23
N ARG A 166 7.02 13.97 -10.16
CA ARG A 166 7.14 13.68 -11.60
C ARG A 166 7.87 12.39 -11.90
N ARG A 167 9.05 12.18 -11.30
CA ARG A 167 9.89 11.01 -11.57
C ARG A 167 9.19 9.70 -11.17
N GLN A 168 8.61 9.66 -9.96
CA GLN A 168 7.93 8.45 -9.47
C GLN A 168 6.64 8.20 -10.24
N ALA A 169 5.89 9.27 -10.56
CA ALA A 169 4.69 9.20 -11.37
C ALA A 169 4.96 8.68 -12.77
N ASN A 170 6.04 9.13 -13.42
CA ASN A 170 6.46 8.63 -14.72
C ASN A 170 6.72 7.13 -14.69
N ILE A 171 7.49 6.64 -13.71
CA ILE A 171 7.79 5.21 -13.58
C ILE A 171 6.50 4.38 -13.38
N ALA A 172 5.56 4.88 -12.57
CA ALA A 172 4.27 4.21 -12.35
C ALA A 172 3.39 4.20 -13.61
N LEU A 173 3.28 5.33 -14.32
CA LEU A 173 2.58 5.43 -15.61
C LEU A 173 3.21 4.49 -16.64
N LEU A 174 4.54 4.40 -16.63
CA LEU A 174 5.25 3.52 -17.53
C LEU A 174 4.86 2.05 -17.29
N GLN A 175 4.91 1.63 -16.02
CA GLN A 175 4.55 0.28 -15.63
C GLN A 175 3.09 -0.06 -15.90
N LEU A 176 2.17 0.91 -15.72
CA LEU A 176 0.75 0.75 -15.99
C LEU A 176 0.50 0.55 -17.50
N GLY A 177 1.22 1.30 -18.35
CA GLY A 177 1.18 1.13 -19.80
C GLY A 177 1.70 -0.23 -20.26
N ILE A 178 2.86 -0.67 -19.74
CA ILE A 178 3.45 -1.97 -20.08
C ILE A 178 2.51 -3.11 -19.69
N LYS A 179 1.97 -3.09 -18.46
CA LYS A 179 1.22 -4.21 -17.90
C LYS A 179 -0.23 -4.29 -18.38
N TYR A 180 -0.88 -3.14 -18.56
CA TYR A 180 -2.31 -3.07 -18.86
C TYR A 180 -2.61 -2.47 -20.25
N LYS A 181 -1.59 -2.23 -21.07
CA LYS A 181 -1.71 -1.66 -22.43
C LYS A 181 -2.47 -0.32 -22.44
N ARG A 182 -2.30 0.45 -21.38
CA ARG A 182 -2.95 1.76 -21.19
C ARG A 182 -1.97 2.87 -21.56
N VAL A 183 -2.23 3.53 -22.68
CA VAL A 183 -1.44 4.67 -23.12
C VAL A 183 -1.87 5.90 -22.30
N SER A 184 -0.94 6.46 -21.52
CA SER A 184 -1.14 7.79 -20.92
C SER A 184 -0.91 8.86 -21.98
N ARG A 185 -1.72 9.91 -21.98
CA ARG A 185 -1.57 11.03 -22.94
C ARG A 185 -0.32 11.85 -22.69
N LEU A 186 0.24 11.77 -21.47
CA LEU A 186 1.38 12.58 -21.02
C LEU A 186 2.72 11.85 -21.14
N VAL A 187 2.70 10.55 -21.42
CA VAL A 187 3.91 9.72 -21.49
C VAL A 187 3.90 8.97 -22.82
N THR A 188 4.80 9.35 -23.72
CA THR A 188 5.05 8.60 -24.95
C THR A 188 5.71 7.28 -24.59
N HIS A 189 4.95 6.20 -24.67
CA HIS A 189 5.49 4.85 -24.69
C HIS A 189 5.82 4.45 -26.12
N TRP A 190 6.99 3.86 -26.34
CA TRP A 190 7.20 3.02 -27.51
C TRP A 190 6.43 1.71 -27.29
N CYS A 191 5.21 1.62 -27.81
CA CYS A 191 4.51 0.34 -27.92
C CYS A 191 4.94 -0.32 -29.23
N SER A 192 5.51 -1.52 -29.15
CA SER A 192 5.91 -2.31 -30.34
C SER A 192 4.73 -2.68 -31.25
N GLU A 193 3.49 -2.60 -30.75
CA GLU A 193 2.25 -2.81 -31.52
C GLU A 193 1.96 -1.69 -32.54
N TRP A 194 2.71 -0.59 -32.55
CA TRP A 194 2.54 0.52 -33.49
C TRP A 194 3.38 0.36 -34.76
N VAL A 195 4.14 -0.74 -34.87
CA VAL A 195 5.00 -1.03 -36.05
C VAL A 195 4.25 -1.82 -37.12
N ASP A 196 3.10 -2.41 -36.80
CA ASP A 196 2.35 -3.26 -37.73
C ASP A 196 1.20 -2.53 -38.48
N GLU A 197 1.06 -1.21 -38.31
CA GLU A 197 0.05 -0.38 -39.00
C GLU A 197 0.67 0.73 -39.88
N VAL A 198 1.85 0.50 -40.47
CA VAL A 198 2.43 1.37 -41.52
C VAL A 198 2.78 0.58 -42.77
#